data_AF-A0A357L2M6-F1
#
_entry.id   AF-A0A357L2M6-F1
#
_cell.length_a   1.000
_cell.length_b   1.000
_cell.length_c   1.000
_cell.angle_alpha   90.00
_cell.angle_beta   90.00
_cell.angle_gamma   90.00
#
_symmetry.space_group_name_H-M   'P 1'
#
loop_
_entity.id
_entity.type
_entity.pdbx_description
1 polymer ?
#
loop_
_entity_poly.entity_id
_entity_poly.type
_entity_poly.pdbx_seq_one_letter_code
_entity_poly.pdbx_strand_id
1 'polypeptide(L)'
;ALREALESGAQDAEIERLTEALRAALENYLQALAQAGADHDPDAPPADQTVTAEDLDAMLDQVRDLAKSGAANAARQALAELEQLLENLRAPGGPGDGQAGGAGQQQGAGGQAGAVGDLIGRQRALADETFRRGETRGATGDDLAKDEGGLAGDLSGLMKSLEEGAEAEAGGKALSRALSAMRRAEGALIEENFDGARDSMEEAIANMREGAQALAKADRARAQAAQGRGGQPLRDPLGRPVGEAGGGVNVPEISDAQRARELLEELRRRLSEGERTDDEIKYLERLLERF
;
A
#
# COMPACT_ATOMS: atom_id res chain seq x y z
N ALA A 1 23.13 -8.91 16.07
CA ALA A 1 24.23 -8.52 16.97
C ALA A 1 23.72 -8.12 18.36
N LEU A 2 23.26 -6.88 18.61
CA LEU A 2 22.82 -6.47 19.96
C LEU A 2 21.63 -7.29 20.48
N ARG A 3 20.59 -7.50 19.66
CA ARG A 3 19.42 -8.33 20.01
C ARG A 3 19.80 -9.79 20.36
N GLU A 4 20.81 -10.33 19.70
CA GLU A 4 21.30 -11.72 19.86
C GLU A 4 22.24 -11.85 21.09
N ALA A 5 23.01 -10.81 21.37
CA ALA A 5 23.79 -10.70 22.61
C ALA A 5 22.87 -10.59 23.85
N LEU A 6 21.74 -9.89 23.73
CA LEU A 6 20.71 -9.85 24.79
C LEU A 6 20.01 -11.20 24.98
N GLU A 7 19.85 -12.00 23.93
CA GLU A 7 19.22 -13.32 23.99
C GLU A 7 20.13 -14.40 24.60
N SER A 8 21.43 -14.26 24.38
CA SER A 8 22.46 -15.14 24.97
C SER A 8 22.88 -14.74 26.39
N GLY A 9 22.36 -13.63 26.93
CA GLY A 9 22.76 -13.10 28.24
C GLY A 9 24.24 -12.72 28.25
N ALA A 10 24.70 -12.06 27.18
CA ALA A 10 26.09 -11.67 27.02
C ALA A 10 26.61 -10.83 28.20
N GLN A 11 27.93 -10.93 28.45
CA GLN A 11 28.59 -10.21 29.54
C GLN A 11 28.43 -8.69 29.37
N ASP A 12 28.35 -7.96 30.49
CA ASP A 12 28.17 -6.50 30.53
C ASP A 12 29.11 -5.75 29.56
N ALA A 13 30.36 -6.20 29.44
CA ALA A 13 31.35 -5.62 28.54
C ALA A 13 30.99 -5.75 27.04
N GLU A 14 30.33 -6.84 26.65
CA GLU A 14 29.89 -7.04 25.27
C GLU A 14 28.62 -6.23 24.96
N ILE A 15 27.72 -6.08 25.93
CA ILE A 15 26.55 -5.20 25.81
C ILE A 15 27.00 -3.75 25.63
N GLU A 16 27.95 -3.28 26.43
CA GLU A 16 28.53 -1.93 26.28
C GLU A 16 29.15 -1.73 24.89
N ARG A 17 29.97 -2.68 24.44
CA ARG A 17 30.61 -2.59 23.12
C ARG A 17 29.59 -2.53 21.99
N LEU A 18 28.53 -3.32 22.07
CA LEU A 18 27.49 -3.37 21.03
C LEU A 18 26.57 -2.16 21.05
N THR A 19 26.25 -1.62 22.23
CA THR A 19 25.50 -0.36 22.35
C THR A 19 26.30 0.81 21.80
N GLU A 20 27.60 0.87 22.11
CA GLU A 20 28.48 1.93 21.59
C GLU A 20 28.65 1.85 20.07
N ALA A 21 28.77 0.64 19.53
CA ALA A 21 28.80 0.43 18.09
C ALA A 21 27.48 0.87 17.40
N LEU A 22 26.33 0.64 18.06
CA LEU A 22 25.03 1.07 17.55
C LEU A 22 24.89 2.59 17.57
N ARG A 23 25.34 3.25 18.64
CA ARG A 23 25.40 4.72 18.75
C ARG A 23 26.20 5.33 17.61
N ALA A 24 27.43 4.86 17.41
CA ALA A 24 28.30 5.34 16.34
C ALA A 24 27.67 5.11 14.94
N ALA A 25 26.96 4.00 14.73
CA ALA A 25 26.29 3.74 13.46
C ALA A 25 25.10 4.70 13.23
N LEU A 26 24.34 5.02 14.27
CA LEU A 26 23.19 5.93 14.20
C LEU A 26 23.62 7.38 13.97
N GLU A 27 24.69 7.84 14.62
CA GLU A 27 25.27 9.16 14.37
C GLU A 27 25.71 9.33 12.91
N ASN A 28 26.44 8.34 12.38
CA ASN A 28 26.86 8.34 10.98
C ASN A 28 25.65 8.32 10.02
N TYR A 29 24.59 7.57 10.37
CA TYR A 29 23.36 7.51 9.58
C TYR A 29 22.61 8.84 9.58
N LEU A 30 22.42 9.47 10.75
CA LEU A 30 21.78 10.78 10.85
C LEU A 30 22.61 11.86 10.15
N GLN A 31 23.93 11.81 10.23
CA GLN A 31 24.80 12.75 9.52
C GLN A 31 24.69 12.58 8.00
N ALA A 32 24.60 11.35 7.50
CA ALA A 32 24.34 11.07 6.10
C ALA A 32 22.94 11.51 5.66
N LEU A 33 21.92 11.34 6.53
CA LEU A 33 20.55 11.77 6.28
C LEU A 33 20.43 13.30 6.26
N ALA A 34 21.10 14.00 7.19
CA ALA A 34 21.16 15.45 7.22
C ALA A 34 21.85 16.01 5.97
N GLN A 35 22.90 15.34 5.48
CA GLN A 35 23.54 15.70 4.21
C GLN A 35 22.62 15.44 3.00
N ALA A 36 21.84 14.36 3.00
CA ALA A 36 20.89 14.04 1.94
C ALA A 36 19.64 14.94 1.93
N GLY A 37 19.20 15.39 3.11
CA GLY A 37 18.07 16.31 3.29
C GLY A 37 18.42 17.78 3.07
N ALA A 38 19.68 18.17 3.30
CA ALA A 38 20.16 19.55 3.07
C ALA A 38 20.19 19.97 1.59
N ASP A 39 20.04 19.03 0.65
CA ASP A 39 19.80 19.30 -0.78
C ASP A 39 18.33 19.66 -1.08
N HIS A 40 17.43 19.63 -0.09
CA HIS A 40 16.05 20.09 -0.19
C HIS A 40 15.82 21.38 0.63
N ASP A 41 15.40 22.42 -0.09
CA ASP A 41 14.86 23.73 0.31
C ASP A 41 15.32 24.36 1.66
N PRO A 42 16.20 25.38 1.64
CA PRO A 42 16.66 26.09 2.84
C PRO A 42 15.60 26.98 3.51
N ASP A 43 14.40 27.14 2.93
CA ASP A 43 13.31 27.97 3.46
C ASP A 43 12.17 27.17 4.15
N ALA A 44 12.32 25.85 4.34
CA ALA A 44 11.32 25.05 5.04
C ALA A 44 11.29 25.39 6.56
N PRO A 45 10.11 25.61 7.17
CA PRO A 45 10.01 25.87 8.60
C PRO A 45 10.54 24.67 9.40
N PRO A 46 11.15 24.88 10.57
CA PRO A 46 11.65 23.77 11.40
C PRO A 46 10.47 22.86 11.76
N ALA A 47 10.56 21.59 11.36
CA ALA A 47 9.57 20.58 11.69
C ALA A 47 9.60 20.35 13.21
N ASP A 48 8.57 20.82 13.91
CA ASP A 48 8.46 20.88 15.38
C ASP A 48 8.21 19.51 16.04
N GLN A 49 8.53 18.40 15.35
CA GLN A 49 8.23 17.03 15.76
C GLN A 49 9.12 15.97 15.10
N THR A 50 10.35 16.34 14.73
CA THR A 50 11.33 15.35 14.27
C THR A 50 12.03 14.71 15.46
N VAL A 51 12.16 13.38 15.43
CA VAL A 51 12.97 12.65 16.40
C VAL A 51 14.40 13.17 16.32
N THR A 52 14.92 13.74 17.41
CA THR A 52 16.24 14.37 17.44
C THR A 52 17.35 13.36 17.72
N ALA A 53 18.60 13.75 17.41
CA ALA A 53 19.76 12.95 17.77
C ALA A 53 19.82 12.73 19.30
N GLU A 54 19.46 13.74 20.09
CA GLU A 54 19.38 13.65 21.54
C GLU A 54 18.32 12.64 22.02
N ASP A 55 17.16 12.56 21.36
CA ASP A 55 16.10 11.61 21.74
C ASP A 55 16.53 10.16 21.52
N LEU A 56 17.20 9.88 20.39
CA LEU A 56 17.73 8.55 20.10
C LEU A 56 18.83 8.16 21.09
N ASP A 57 19.63 9.11 21.52
CA ASP A 57 20.70 8.91 22.51
C ASP A 57 20.14 8.47 23.87
N ALA A 58 19.10 9.17 24.33
CA ALA A 58 18.42 8.86 25.58
C ALA A 58 17.78 7.46 25.55
N MET A 59 17.20 7.06 24.42
CA MET A 59 16.63 5.72 24.25
C MET A 59 17.72 4.63 24.30
N LEU A 60 18.89 4.84 23.69
CA LEU A 60 20.00 3.90 23.74
C LEU A 60 20.56 3.72 25.15
N ASP A 61 20.63 4.80 25.93
CA ASP A 61 20.99 4.73 27.35
C ASP A 61 19.97 3.93 28.16
N GLN A 62 18.68 4.12 27.89
CA GLN A 62 17.62 3.32 28.50
C GLN A 62 17.76 1.83 28.13
N VAL A 63 18.06 1.49 26.87
CA VAL A 63 18.32 0.09 26.46
C VAL A 63 19.52 -0.49 27.22
N ARG A 64 20.61 0.28 27.36
CA ARG A 64 21.81 -0.13 28.10
C ARG A 64 21.50 -0.43 29.56
N ASP A 65 20.75 0.44 30.22
CA ASP A 65 20.45 0.31 31.65
C ASP A 65 19.46 -0.84 31.91
N LEU A 66 18.50 -1.05 30.99
CA LEU A 66 17.64 -2.24 30.99
C LEU A 66 18.42 -3.53 30.74
N ALA A 67 19.43 -3.49 29.87
CA ALA A 67 20.29 -4.64 29.61
C ALA A 67 21.17 -4.98 30.83
N LYS A 68 21.79 -3.97 31.47
CA LYS A 68 22.62 -4.12 32.68
C LYS A 68 21.84 -4.57 33.91
N SER A 69 20.58 -4.16 34.02
CA SER A 69 19.70 -4.58 35.12
C SER A 69 19.14 -6.00 34.93
N GLY A 70 19.48 -6.69 33.84
CA GLY A 70 18.97 -8.03 33.52
C GLY A 70 17.56 -8.02 32.94
N ALA A 71 16.98 -6.85 32.66
CA ALA A 71 15.68 -6.68 32.03
C ALA A 71 15.77 -6.85 30.50
N ALA A 72 16.34 -7.98 30.06
CA ALA A 72 16.56 -8.27 28.63
C ALA A 72 15.27 -8.22 27.80
N ASN A 73 14.12 -8.56 28.38
CA ASN A 73 12.81 -8.44 27.71
C ASN A 73 12.43 -6.98 27.43
N ALA A 74 12.63 -6.09 28.39
CA ALA A 74 12.33 -4.67 28.25
C ALA A 74 13.31 -3.99 27.29
N ALA A 75 14.60 -4.34 27.38
CA ALA A 75 15.62 -3.88 26.42
C ALA A 75 15.26 -4.28 24.98
N ARG A 76 14.73 -5.49 24.77
CA ARG A 76 14.26 -5.95 23.45
C ARG A 76 13.07 -5.15 22.92
N GLN A 77 12.13 -4.77 23.79
CA GLN A 77 10.98 -3.94 23.42
C GLN A 77 11.42 -2.54 23.02
N ALA A 78 12.29 -1.91 23.82
CA ALA A 78 12.82 -0.58 23.53
C ALA A 78 13.62 -0.55 22.21
N LEU A 79 14.37 -1.61 21.89
CA LEU A 79 15.03 -1.74 20.58
C LEU A 79 14.04 -1.88 19.41
N ALA A 80 12.90 -2.55 19.60
CA ALA A 80 11.89 -2.67 18.55
C ALA A 80 11.16 -1.33 18.31
N GLU A 81 10.93 -0.55 19.36
CA GLU A 81 10.37 0.80 19.27
C GLU A 81 11.34 1.75 18.54
N LEU A 82 12.63 1.65 18.83
CA LEU A 82 13.68 2.37 18.11
C LEU A 82 13.70 2.01 16.61
N GLU A 83 13.61 0.72 16.27
CA GLU A 83 13.52 0.27 14.86
C GLU A 83 12.27 0.83 14.16
N GLN A 84 11.12 0.88 14.83
CA GLN A 84 9.90 1.47 14.28
C GLN A 84 10.04 2.97 14.04
N LEU A 85 10.65 3.70 14.97
CA LEU A 85 10.92 5.13 14.80
C LEU A 85 11.87 5.38 13.62
N LEU A 86 12.93 4.57 13.49
CA LEU A 86 13.87 4.68 12.36
C LEU A 86 13.22 4.32 11.02
N GLU A 87 12.30 3.34 11.00
CA GLU A 87 11.52 3.00 9.80
C GLU A 87 10.59 4.15 9.41
N ASN A 88 9.94 4.78 10.40
CA ASN A 88 9.11 5.97 10.20
C ASN A 88 9.94 7.17 9.73
N LEU A 89 11.19 7.31 10.18
CA LEU A 89 12.12 8.37 9.74
C LEU A 89 12.64 8.13 8.32
N ARG A 90 12.86 6.86 7.96
CA ARG A 90 13.32 6.43 6.63
C ARG A 90 12.22 6.53 5.58
N ALA A 91 10.96 6.47 5.99
CA ALA A 91 9.79 6.65 5.16
C ALA A 91 9.18 8.05 5.39
N PRO A 92 9.76 9.13 4.82
CA PRO A 92 9.13 10.44 4.88
C PRO A 92 7.87 10.39 4.00
N GLY A 93 6.72 10.04 4.59
CA GLY A 93 5.52 9.80 3.79
C GLY A 93 4.30 9.23 4.51
N GLY A 94 3.93 9.76 5.68
CA GLY A 94 2.52 9.81 6.12
C GLY A 94 2.26 9.60 7.61
N PRO A 95 1.13 10.08 8.17
CA PRO A 95 0.08 10.95 7.62
C PRO A 95 0.04 12.33 8.32
N GLY A 96 0.26 13.42 7.58
CA GLY A 96 0.12 14.78 8.12
C GLY A 96 0.89 15.79 7.28
N ASP A 97 0.15 16.61 6.53
CA ASP A 97 0.54 17.87 5.90
C ASP A 97 1.71 17.90 4.90
N GLY A 98 1.36 18.08 3.62
CA GLY A 98 2.03 19.02 2.73
C GLY A 98 3.33 18.62 1.99
N GLN A 99 3.15 18.24 0.72
CA GLN A 99 3.99 18.64 -0.44
C GLN A 99 5.32 17.88 -0.74
N ALA A 100 5.19 16.91 -1.68
CA ALA A 100 6.08 16.53 -2.78
C ALA A 100 7.58 16.18 -2.55
N GLY A 101 7.95 14.91 -2.82
CA GLY A 101 9.35 14.55 -3.19
C GLY A 101 9.76 13.07 -3.14
N GLY A 102 9.52 12.29 -4.20
CA GLY A 102 10.49 11.33 -4.76
C GLY A 102 10.91 10.02 -4.03
N ALA A 103 10.30 8.92 -4.49
CA ALA A 103 10.91 7.60 -4.77
C ALA A 103 11.26 6.62 -3.63
N GLY A 104 10.38 5.63 -3.43
CA GLY A 104 10.74 4.36 -2.81
C GLY A 104 9.55 3.45 -2.46
N GLN A 105 9.01 2.72 -3.45
CA GLN A 105 8.22 1.50 -3.23
C GLN A 105 6.93 1.60 -2.39
N GLN A 106 5.94 2.33 -2.92
CA GLN A 106 4.54 1.89 -2.77
C GLN A 106 3.77 2.14 -4.07
N GLN A 107 3.98 1.25 -5.04
CA GLN A 107 3.21 1.20 -6.28
C GLN A 107 1.78 0.73 -5.95
N GLY A 108 0.82 1.66 -5.92
CA GLY A 108 -0.59 1.27 -5.93
C GLY A 108 -1.64 2.22 -5.32
N ALA A 109 -1.45 3.54 -5.27
CA ALA A 109 -2.54 4.45 -4.89
C ALA A 109 -2.45 5.90 -5.42
N GLY A 110 -1.45 6.27 -6.23
CA GLY A 110 -1.23 7.67 -6.66
C GLY A 110 -2.01 8.13 -7.89
N GLY A 111 -3.21 7.61 -8.13
CA GLY A 111 -4.05 7.93 -9.29
C GLY A 111 -5.35 8.63 -8.90
N GLN A 112 -6.28 8.79 -9.85
CA GLN A 112 -7.60 9.36 -9.62
C GLN A 112 -8.39 8.59 -8.55
N ALA A 113 -8.12 7.28 -8.38
CA ALA A 113 -8.66 6.48 -7.27
C ALA A 113 -8.19 6.97 -5.88
N GLY A 114 -6.97 7.51 -5.77
CA GLY A 114 -6.43 8.12 -4.55
C GLY A 114 -7.17 9.40 -4.20
N ALA A 115 -7.45 10.26 -5.18
CA ALA A 115 -8.22 11.49 -4.99
C ALA A 115 -9.66 11.20 -4.49
N VAL A 116 -10.30 10.14 -5.01
CA VAL A 116 -11.58 9.66 -4.45
C VAL A 116 -11.40 9.14 -3.03
N GLY A 117 -10.29 8.47 -2.73
CA GLY A 117 -9.93 8.02 -1.38
C GLY A 117 -9.84 9.17 -0.37
N ASP A 118 -9.20 10.28 -0.75
CA ASP A 118 -9.08 11.47 0.10
C ASP A 118 -10.46 12.11 0.36
N LEU A 119 -11.32 12.17 -0.67
CA LEU A 119 -12.69 12.64 -0.53
C LEU A 119 -13.51 11.76 0.41
N ILE A 120 -13.36 10.44 0.34
CA ILE A 120 -14.01 9.51 1.27
C ILE A 120 -13.57 9.79 2.71
N GLY A 121 -12.28 10.09 2.93
CA GLY A 121 -11.75 10.46 4.25
C GLY A 121 -12.43 11.71 4.80
N ARG A 122 -12.51 12.78 3.99
CA ARG A 122 -13.19 14.03 4.37
C ARG A 122 -14.69 13.83 4.60
N GLN A 123 -15.36 13.07 3.74
CA GLN A 123 -16.79 12.76 3.88
C GLN A 123 -17.10 12.03 5.18
N ARG A 124 -16.23 11.09 5.58
CA ARG A 124 -16.41 10.35 6.84
C ARG A 124 -16.28 11.27 8.05
N ALA A 125 -15.28 12.14 8.06
CA ALA A 125 -15.10 13.12 9.12
C ALA A 125 -16.32 14.06 9.23
N LEU A 126 -16.86 14.50 8.08
CA LEU A 126 -18.06 15.33 8.04
C LEU A 126 -19.31 14.58 8.51
N ALA A 127 -19.46 13.30 8.18
CA ALA A 127 -20.54 12.45 8.67
C ALA A 127 -20.45 12.24 10.20
N ASP A 128 -19.25 12.05 10.73
CA ASP A 128 -18.99 11.91 12.18
C ASP A 128 -19.23 13.23 12.94
N GLU A 129 -19.02 14.37 12.29
CA GLU A 129 -19.36 15.68 12.86
C GLU A 129 -20.88 15.94 12.82
N THR A 130 -21.52 15.61 11.69
CA THR A 130 -22.98 15.66 11.52
C THR A 130 -23.68 14.79 12.57
N PHE A 131 -23.23 13.54 12.71
CA PHE A 131 -22.89 12.87 13.96
C PHE A 131 -23.22 13.56 15.29
N ARG A 132 -22.16 14.10 15.89
CA ARG A 132 -22.20 14.80 17.17
C ARG A 132 -23.14 16.00 17.17
N ARG A 133 -23.26 16.70 16.05
CA ARG A 133 -24.06 17.91 15.95
C ARG A 133 -25.56 17.64 16.03
N GLY A 134 -26.05 16.58 15.39
CA GLY A 134 -27.46 16.18 15.49
C GLY A 134 -27.87 15.72 16.90
N GLU A 135 -26.93 15.31 17.75
CA GLU A 135 -27.20 15.02 19.17
C GLU A 135 -27.36 16.30 20.01
N THR A 136 -26.88 17.44 19.51
CA THR A 136 -26.95 18.73 20.19
C THR A 136 -28.28 19.41 19.86
N ARG A 137 -29.11 19.63 20.88
CA ARG A 137 -30.41 20.28 20.72
C ARG A 137 -30.24 21.73 20.23
N GLY A 138 -30.85 22.06 19.09
CA GLY A 138 -30.81 23.42 18.50
C GLY A 138 -29.57 23.71 17.67
N ALA A 139 -28.84 22.68 17.24
CA ALA A 139 -27.74 22.86 16.30
C ALA A 139 -28.25 23.17 14.88
N THR A 140 -27.57 24.08 14.21
CA THR A 140 -27.85 24.46 12.82
C THR A 140 -26.94 23.69 11.86
N GLY A 141 -27.48 23.28 10.71
CA GLY A 141 -26.75 22.53 9.69
C GLY A 141 -26.03 23.38 8.63
N ASP A 142 -26.22 24.71 8.62
CA ASP A 142 -25.73 25.60 7.56
C ASP A 142 -24.23 25.48 7.24
N ASP A 143 -23.38 25.35 8.26
CA ASP A 143 -21.93 25.23 8.04
C ASP A 143 -21.57 23.83 7.51
N LEU A 144 -22.21 22.79 8.04
CA LEU A 144 -22.06 21.42 7.53
C LEU A 144 -22.54 21.31 6.07
N ALA A 145 -23.61 22.03 5.73
CA ALA A 145 -24.15 22.06 4.38
C ALA A 145 -23.15 22.70 3.40
N LYS A 146 -22.48 23.79 3.79
CA LYS A 146 -21.42 24.40 2.98
C LYS A 146 -20.24 23.44 2.78
N ASP A 147 -19.84 22.74 3.84
CA ASP A 147 -18.76 21.76 3.78
C ASP A 147 -19.12 20.60 2.84
N GLU A 148 -20.35 20.07 2.95
CA GLU A 148 -20.89 19.02 2.06
C GLU A 148 -20.94 19.50 0.59
N GLY A 149 -21.43 20.72 0.36
CA GLY A 149 -21.47 21.34 -0.97
C GLY A 149 -20.07 21.52 -1.57
N GLY A 150 -19.07 21.86 -0.73
CA GLY A 150 -17.67 21.92 -1.10
C GLY A 150 -17.13 20.56 -1.56
N LEU A 151 -17.37 19.51 -0.78
CA LEU A 151 -16.98 18.14 -1.13
C LEU A 151 -17.68 17.65 -2.40
N ALA A 152 -18.95 17.98 -2.60
CA ALA A 152 -19.69 17.68 -3.81
C ALA A 152 -19.09 18.40 -5.03
N GLY A 153 -18.63 19.64 -4.85
CA GLY A 153 -17.89 20.41 -5.85
C GLY A 153 -16.57 19.75 -6.25
N ASP A 154 -15.76 19.34 -5.27
CA ASP A 154 -14.50 18.62 -5.49
C ASP A 154 -14.73 17.33 -6.28
N LEU A 155 -15.72 16.52 -5.87
CA LEU A 155 -16.08 15.29 -6.55
C LEU A 155 -16.52 15.54 -7.99
N SER A 156 -17.33 16.58 -8.23
CA SER A 156 -17.74 16.98 -9.57
C SER A 156 -16.55 17.41 -10.44
N GLY A 157 -15.57 18.11 -9.87
CA GLY A 157 -14.35 18.50 -10.56
C GLY A 157 -13.50 17.30 -10.95
N LEU A 158 -13.37 16.33 -10.04
CA LEU A 158 -12.68 15.06 -10.30
C LEU A 158 -13.39 14.22 -11.37
N MET A 159 -14.72 14.17 -11.35
CA MET A 159 -15.49 13.50 -12.40
C MET A 159 -15.29 14.14 -13.77
N LYS A 160 -15.24 15.48 -13.83
CA LYS A 160 -15.00 16.20 -15.08
C LYS A 160 -13.62 15.90 -15.67
N SER A 161 -12.58 15.83 -14.82
CA SER A 161 -11.23 15.47 -15.29
C SER A 161 -11.15 14.01 -15.75
N LEU A 162 -11.99 13.12 -15.21
CA LEU A 162 -12.13 11.73 -15.68
C LEU A 162 -12.88 11.62 -17.02
N GLU A 163 -13.87 12.48 -17.26
CA GLU A 163 -14.67 12.48 -18.51
C GLU A 163 -13.84 12.95 -19.73
N GLU A 164 -12.83 13.78 -19.50
CA GLU A 164 -11.86 14.20 -20.51
C GLU A 164 -10.82 13.11 -20.86
N GLY A 165 -10.83 11.97 -20.13
CA GLY A 165 -9.96 10.81 -20.32
C GLY A 165 -10.69 9.54 -20.80
N ALA A 166 -9.92 8.52 -21.17
CA ALA A 166 -10.47 7.19 -21.51
C ALA A 166 -11.04 6.44 -20.28
N GLU A 167 -10.92 7.03 -19.08
CA GLU A 167 -11.42 6.51 -17.81
C GLU A 167 -12.92 6.85 -17.57
N ALA A 168 -13.58 7.60 -18.46
CA ALA A 168 -14.96 8.07 -18.29
C ALA A 168 -16.00 6.98 -17.96
N GLU A 169 -15.79 5.75 -18.43
CA GLU A 169 -16.70 4.62 -18.16
C GLU A 169 -16.37 3.90 -16.85
N ALA A 170 -15.12 3.98 -16.38
CA ALA A 170 -14.64 3.29 -15.20
C ALA A 170 -14.95 4.10 -13.93
N GLY A 171 -15.97 3.69 -13.19
CA GLY A 171 -16.34 4.31 -11.92
C GLY A 171 -17.18 5.59 -12.04
N GLY A 172 -17.26 6.21 -13.22
CA GLY A 172 -18.06 7.41 -13.45
C GLY A 172 -19.51 7.30 -12.97
N LYS A 173 -20.21 6.20 -13.27
CA LYS A 173 -21.60 5.97 -12.82
C LYS A 173 -21.74 5.92 -11.29
N ALA A 174 -20.80 5.27 -10.60
CA ALA A 174 -20.81 5.19 -9.15
C ALA A 174 -20.51 6.56 -8.54
N LEU A 175 -19.54 7.30 -9.08
CA LEU A 175 -19.26 8.68 -8.66
C LEU A 175 -20.43 9.63 -8.93
N SER A 176 -21.21 9.45 -10.01
CA SER A 176 -22.44 10.21 -10.25
C SER A 176 -23.52 9.95 -9.19
N ARG A 177 -23.67 8.69 -8.75
CA ARG A 177 -24.58 8.34 -7.64
C ARG A 177 -24.10 8.94 -6.33
N ALA A 178 -22.79 8.90 -6.06
CA ALA A 178 -22.20 9.56 -4.90
C ALA A 178 -22.51 11.06 -4.90
N LEU A 179 -22.27 11.77 -6.00
CA LEU A 179 -22.54 13.20 -6.12
C LEU A 179 -24.02 13.54 -5.87
N SER A 180 -24.93 12.69 -6.35
CA SER A 180 -26.36 12.85 -6.13
C SER A 180 -26.77 12.60 -4.68
N ALA A 181 -26.09 11.68 -3.98
CA ALA A 181 -26.26 11.45 -2.55
C ALA A 181 -25.71 12.63 -1.71
N MET A 182 -24.55 13.18 -2.10
CA MET A 182 -23.97 14.36 -1.42
C MET A 182 -24.87 15.60 -1.52
N ARG A 183 -25.46 15.85 -2.70
CA ARG A 183 -26.43 16.95 -2.87
C ARG A 183 -27.71 16.75 -2.04
N ARG A 184 -28.13 15.50 -1.82
CA ARG A 184 -29.23 15.17 -0.90
C ARG A 184 -28.83 15.42 0.55
N ALA A 185 -27.60 15.06 0.92
CA ALA A 185 -27.05 15.35 2.24
C ALA A 185 -27.01 16.86 2.50
N GLU A 186 -26.50 17.64 1.55
CA GLU A 186 -26.48 19.12 1.61
C GLU A 186 -27.88 19.69 1.85
N GLY A 187 -28.88 19.26 1.06
CA GLY A 187 -30.27 19.68 1.25
C GLY A 187 -30.84 19.30 2.62
N ALA A 188 -30.58 18.07 3.08
CA ALA A 188 -31.02 17.62 4.38
C ALA A 188 -30.37 18.39 5.53
N LEU A 189 -29.10 18.80 5.40
CA LEU A 189 -28.42 19.65 6.37
C LEU A 189 -29.02 21.06 6.44
N ILE A 190 -29.38 21.65 5.29
CA ILE A 190 -30.08 22.95 5.22
C ILE A 190 -31.46 22.87 5.89
N GLU A 191 -32.15 21.74 5.75
CA GLU A 191 -33.43 21.46 6.39
C GLU A 191 -33.31 21.03 7.87
N GLU A 192 -32.09 21.07 8.45
CA GLU A 192 -31.78 20.61 9.81
C GLU A 192 -32.14 19.13 10.07
N ASN A 193 -32.28 18.35 8.99
CA ASN A 193 -32.54 16.92 9.03
C ASN A 193 -31.22 16.14 9.08
N PHE A 194 -30.58 16.14 10.26
CA PHE A 194 -29.29 15.47 10.48
C PHE A 194 -29.34 13.96 10.24
N ASP A 195 -30.47 13.30 10.51
CA ASP A 195 -30.62 11.86 10.29
C ASP A 195 -30.65 11.54 8.79
N GLY A 196 -31.47 12.25 8.01
CA GLY A 196 -31.52 12.09 6.56
C GLY A 196 -30.22 12.52 5.86
N ALA A 197 -29.51 13.50 6.42
CA ALA A 197 -28.18 13.89 5.97
C ALA A 197 -27.18 12.74 6.12
N ARG A 198 -27.11 12.11 7.30
CA ARG A 198 -26.20 10.98 7.54
C ARG A 198 -26.45 9.80 6.62
N ASP A 199 -27.71 9.42 6.42
CA ASP A 199 -28.08 8.32 5.52
C ASP A 199 -27.56 8.61 4.09
N SER A 200 -27.72 9.85 3.64
CA SER A 200 -27.25 10.30 2.33
C SER A 200 -25.72 10.35 2.24
N MET A 201 -25.03 10.75 3.32
CA MET A 201 -23.57 10.73 3.39
C MET A 201 -23.00 9.31 3.38
N GLU A 202 -23.64 8.35 4.05
CA GLU A 202 -23.23 6.94 4.02
C GLU A 202 -23.38 6.36 2.61
N GLU A 203 -24.49 6.67 1.94
CA GLU A 203 -24.72 6.30 0.55
C GLU A 203 -23.66 6.92 -0.38
N ALA A 204 -23.28 8.19 -0.14
CA ALA A 204 -22.20 8.84 -0.87
C ALA A 204 -20.86 8.12 -0.69
N ILE A 205 -20.48 7.78 0.55
CA ILE A 205 -19.25 7.05 0.86
C ILE A 205 -19.24 5.68 0.18
N ALA A 206 -20.35 4.94 0.22
CA ALA A 206 -20.46 3.64 -0.41
C ALA A 206 -20.25 3.71 -1.93
N ASN A 207 -20.92 4.68 -2.59
CA ASN A 207 -20.78 4.91 -4.02
C ASN A 207 -19.38 5.41 -4.40
N MET A 208 -18.74 6.25 -3.58
CA MET A 208 -17.35 6.69 -3.81
C MET A 208 -16.37 5.52 -3.71
N ARG A 209 -16.55 4.61 -2.74
CA ARG A 209 -15.72 3.39 -2.63
C ARG A 209 -15.86 2.51 -3.86
N GLU A 210 -17.08 2.32 -4.36
CA GLU A 210 -17.33 1.58 -5.60
C GLU A 210 -16.65 2.26 -6.80
N GLY A 211 -16.76 3.58 -6.93
CA GLY A 211 -16.10 4.37 -7.96
C GLY A 211 -14.56 4.25 -7.91
N ALA A 212 -13.97 4.41 -6.72
CA ALA A 212 -12.53 4.25 -6.50
C ALA A 212 -12.04 2.84 -6.84
N GLN A 213 -12.79 1.80 -6.48
CA GLN A 213 -12.46 0.42 -6.84
C GLN A 213 -12.54 0.17 -8.34
N ALA A 214 -13.54 0.74 -9.02
CA ALA A 214 -13.67 0.64 -10.47
C ALA A 214 -12.51 1.35 -11.19
N LEU A 215 -12.13 2.54 -10.73
CA LEU A 215 -10.97 3.28 -11.22
C LEU A 215 -9.68 2.48 -11.00
N ALA A 216 -9.44 1.97 -9.79
CA ALA A 216 -8.26 1.15 -9.49
C ALA A 216 -8.18 -0.12 -10.35
N LYS A 217 -9.31 -0.74 -10.67
CA LYS A 217 -9.36 -1.90 -11.59
C LYS A 217 -9.00 -1.48 -13.02
N ALA A 218 -9.52 -0.35 -13.49
CA ALA A 218 -9.18 0.18 -14.81
C ALA A 218 -7.69 0.54 -14.92
N ASP A 219 -7.13 1.18 -13.90
CA ASP A 219 -5.70 1.51 -13.82
C ASP A 219 -4.83 0.25 -13.87
N ARG A 220 -5.20 -0.80 -13.11
CA ARG A 220 -4.49 -2.09 -13.15
C ARG A 220 -4.60 -2.77 -14.52
N ALA A 221 -5.78 -2.77 -15.14
CA ALA A 221 -5.98 -3.33 -16.47
C ALA A 221 -5.13 -2.59 -17.51
N ARG A 222 -5.04 -1.26 -17.40
CA ARG A 222 -4.20 -0.42 -18.25
C ARG A 222 -2.71 -0.65 -18.00
N ALA A 223 -2.28 -0.76 -16.75
CA ALA A 223 -0.91 -1.07 -16.38
C ALA A 223 -0.49 -2.44 -16.96
N GLN A 224 -1.35 -3.46 -16.87
CA GLN A 224 -1.12 -4.77 -17.48
C GLN A 224 -1.07 -4.70 -19.01
N ALA A 225 -1.95 -3.93 -19.65
CA ALA A 225 -1.93 -3.71 -21.10
C ALA A 225 -0.69 -2.92 -21.58
N ALA A 226 -0.19 -2.00 -20.77
CA ALA A 226 1.03 -1.24 -21.03
C ALA A 226 2.28 -2.11 -20.83
N GLN A 227 2.29 -2.95 -19.78
CA GLN A 227 3.38 -3.91 -19.52
C GLN A 227 3.40 -5.04 -20.57
N GLY A 228 2.25 -5.38 -21.16
CA GLY A 228 2.15 -6.24 -22.35
C GLY A 228 2.63 -5.60 -23.66
N ARG A 229 2.87 -4.28 -23.69
CA ARG A 229 3.46 -3.54 -24.83
C ARG A 229 4.94 -3.17 -24.63
N GLY A 230 5.43 -3.19 -23.38
CA GLY A 230 6.84 -2.93 -23.03
C GLY A 230 7.79 -4.11 -23.23
N GLY A 231 7.27 -5.28 -23.59
CA GLY A 231 8.04 -6.47 -23.96
C GLY A 231 7.69 -6.93 -25.38
N GLN A 232 7.82 -6.06 -26.39
CA GLN A 232 8.03 -6.61 -27.73
C GLN A 232 9.46 -7.16 -27.75
N PRO A 233 9.68 -8.49 -27.75
CA PRO A 233 11.00 -8.99 -28.13
C PRO A 233 11.31 -8.35 -29.48
N LEU A 234 12.49 -7.74 -29.66
CA LEU A 234 12.90 -7.19 -30.96
C LEU A 234 12.52 -8.26 -32.00
N ARG A 235 11.66 -7.92 -32.96
CA ARG A 235 11.28 -8.87 -34.00
C ARG A 235 12.07 -8.51 -35.23
N ASP A 236 12.72 -9.51 -35.83
CA ASP A 236 13.36 -9.32 -37.12
C ASP A 236 12.30 -8.98 -38.20
N PRO A 237 12.67 -8.46 -39.39
CA PRO A 237 11.72 -8.16 -40.47
C PRO A 237 10.93 -9.39 -40.98
N LEU A 238 11.19 -10.58 -40.46
CA LEU A 238 10.45 -11.82 -40.71
C LEU A 238 9.55 -12.23 -39.53
N GLY A 239 9.41 -11.38 -38.50
CA GLY A 239 8.49 -11.56 -37.37
C GLY A 239 8.97 -12.51 -36.27
N ARG A 240 10.25 -12.91 -36.26
CA ARG A 240 10.81 -13.82 -35.24
C ARG A 240 11.35 -13.03 -34.04
N PRO A 241 11.09 -13.46 -32.79
CA PRO A 241 11.66 -12.79 -31.61
C PRO A 241 13.19 -13.01 -31.55
N VAL A 242 13.97 -11.93 -31.53
CA VAL A 242 15.39 -11.97 -31.12
C VAL A 242 15.46 -11.75 -29.61
N GLY A 243 15.68 -12.85 -28.91
CA GLY A 243 16.03 -12.90 -27.49
C GLY A 243 17.26 -13.78 -27.31
N GLU A 244 18.34 -13.14 -26.87
CA GLU A 244 19.46 -13.66 -26.08
C GLU A 244 19.97 -15.08 -26.40
N ALA A 245 21.02 -15.13 -27.22
CA ALA A 245 21.87 -16.31 -27.37
C ALA A 245 22.71 -16.50 -26.10
N GLY A 246 22.20 -17.26 -25.13
CA GLY A 246 22.91 -17.58 -23.89
C GLY A 246 22.12 -18.49 -22.95
N GLY A 247 22.06 -19.79 -23.27
CA GLY A 247 21.63 -20.93 -22.46
C GLY A 247 20.93 -20.70 -21.11
N GLY A 248 19.63 -20.94 -21.06
CA GLY A 248 18.86 -21.13 -19.82
C GLY A 248 17.37 -21.23 -20.12
N VAL A 249 16.81 -22.42 -20.04
CA VAL A 249 15.39 -22.69 -20.33
C VAL A 249 14.54 -22.01 -19.25
N ASN A 250 13.83 -20.94 -19.61
CA ASN A 250 12.90 -20.24 -18.72
C ASN A 250 11.50 -20.86 -18.89
N VAL A 251 11.15 -21.76 -17.98
CA VAL A 251 9.83 -22.40 -17.90
C VAL A 251 8.92 -21.54 -17.01
N PRO A 252 7.77 -21.03 -17.48
CA PRO A 252 6.84 -20.28 -16.63
C PRO A 252 6.21 -21.17 -15.53
N GLU A 253 6.56 -20.96 -14.26
CA GLU A 253 6.25 -21.87 -13.14
C GLU A 253 4.77 -21.94 -12.67
N ILE A 254 3.86 -21.06 -13.12
CA ILE A 254 2.50 -21.01 -12.50
C ILE A 254 1.45 -21.83 -13.28
N SER A 255 1.78 -22.32 -14.48
CA SER A 255 0.86 -23.17 -15.28
C SER A 255 1.22 -24.66 -15.26
N ASP A 256 2.49 -24.97 -15.06
CA ASP A 256 3.03 -26.28 -15.43
C ASP A 256 2.80 -27.33 -14.35
N ALA A 257 2.73 -26.94 -13.08
CA ALA A 257 2.40 -27.85 -12.00
C ALA A 257 0.95 -28.35 -12.06
N GLN A 258 0.01 -27.51 -12.51
CA GLN A 258 -1.40 -27.91 -12.66
C GLN A 258 -1.59 -28.79 -13.89
N ARG A 259 -1.02 -28.40 -15.04
CA ARG A 259 -1.04 -29.22 -16.25
C ARG A 259 -0.31 -30.55 -16.10
N ALA A 260 0.80 -30.60 -15.36
CA ALA A 260 1.51 -31.84 -15.07
C ALA A 260 0.65 -32.78 -14.20
N ARG A 261 -0.12 -32.25 -13.24
CA ARG A 261 -1.06 -33.05 -12.43
C ARG A 261 -2.20 -33.61 -13.28
N GLU A 262 -2.79 -32.80 -14.15
CA GLU A 262 -3.84 -33.25 -15.08
C GLU A 262 -3.34 -34.34 -16.04
N LEU A 263 -2.11 -34.19 -16.58
CA LEU A 263 -1.49 -35.19 -17.43
C LEU A 263 -1.17 -36.49 -16.69
N LEU A 264 -0.68 -36.41 -15.45
CA LEU A 264 -0.38 -37.60 -14.63
C LEU A 264 -1.66 -38.35 -14.23
N GLU A 265 -2.74 -37.63 -13.92
CA GLU A 265 -4.05 -38.24 -13.64
C GLU A 265 -4.64 -38.93 -14.88
N GLU A 266 -4.53 -38.30 -16.06
CA GLU A 266 -4.99 -38.88 -17.32
C GLU A 266 -4.17 -40.13 -17.70
N LEU A 267 -2.84 -40.11 -17.48
CA LEU A 267 -1.96 -41.27 -17.71
C LEU A 267 -2.28 -42.42 -16.74
N ARG A 268 -2.55 -42.12 -15.47
CA ARG A 268 -2.87 -43.13 -14.44
C ARG A 268 -4.27 -43.73 -14.61
N ARG A 269 -5.24 -42.91 -14.99
CA ARG A 269 -6.58 -43.37 -15.41
C ARG A 269 -6.45 -44.29 -16.61
N ARG A 270 -5.71 -43.85 -17.63
CA ARG A 270 -5.49 -44.63 -18.83
C ARG A 270 -4.83 -45.97 -18.47
N LEU A 271 -3.76 -46.02 -17.68
CA LEU A 271 -3.09 -47.29 -17.34
C LEU A 271 -4.00 -48.31 -16.62
N SER A 272 -5.07 -47.84 -15.98
CA SER A 272 -5.98 -48.67 -15.16
C SER A 272 -7.16 -49.25 -15.97
N GLU A 273 -7.49 -48.69 -17.13
CA GLU A 273 -8.53 -49.19 -18.05
C GLU A 273 -7.89 -50.20 -19.01
N GLY A 274 -7.69 -51.42 -18.52
CA GLY A 274 -7.02 -52.50 -19.22
C GLY A 274 -7.82 -53.04 -20.40
N GLU A 275 -7.37 -52.73 -21.61
CA GLU A 275 -7.25 -53.61 -22.79
C GLU A 275 -6.31 -52.90 -23.78
N ARG A 276 -4.99 -53.00 -23.57
CA ARG A 276 -3.98 -52.33 -24.42
C ARG A 276 -2.88 -53.28 -24.80
N THR A 277 -2.26 -52.99 -25.93
CA THR A 277 -1.17 -53.79 -26.49
C THR A 277 0.12 -53.61 -25.67
N ASP A 278 0.94 -54.66 -25.57
CA ASP A 278 2.17 -54.67 -24.76
C ASP A 278 3.16 -53.55 -25.12
N ASP A 279 3.11 -53.08 -26.37
CA ASP A 279 3.99 -52.01 -26.87
C ASP A 279 3.54 -50.62 -26.39
N GLU A 280 2.23 -50.40 -26.23
CA GLU A 280 1.69 -49.14 -25.71
C GLU A 280 1.92 -48.99 -24.20
N ILE A 281 1.89 -50.11 -23.46
CA ILE A 281 2.21 -50.11 -22.02
C ILE A 281 3.66 -49.67 -21.80
N LYS A 282 4.62 -50.24 -22.54
CA LYS A 282 6.04 -49.88 -22.45
C LYS A 282 6.32 -48.43 -22.85
N TYR A 283 5.53 -47.87 -23.77
CA TYR A 283 5.66 -46.46 -24.16
C TYR A 283 5.18 -45.53 -23.02
N LEU A 284 4.07 -45.87 -22.37
CA LEU A 284 3.52 -45.08 -21.26
C LEU A 284 4.41 -45.15 -20.01
N GLU A 285 4.99 -46.31 -19.69
CA GLU A 285 5.94 -46.47 -18.57
C GLU A 285 7.19 -45.61 -18.76
N ARG A 286 7.76 -45.61 -19.97
CA ARG A 286 8.94 -44.79 -20.29
C ARG A 286 8.66 -43.29 -20.23
N LEU A 287 7.42 -42.90 -20.54
CA LEU A 287 6.99 -41.50 -20.44
C LEU A 287 6.82 -41.08 -18.97
N LEU A 288 6.40 -41.99 -18.09
CA LEU A 288 6.24 -41.78 -16.66
C LEU A 288 7.58 -41.70 -15.91
N GLU A 289 8.62 -42.38 -16.40
CA GLU A 289 9.96 -42.38 -15.78
C GLU A 289 10.80 -41.14 -16.15
N ARG A 290 10.38 -40.39 -17.18
CA ARG A 290 11.11 -39.22 -17.70
C ARG A 290 10.59 -37.88 -17.12
N PHE A 291 9.48 -37.91 -16.41
CA PHE A 291 8.90 -36.78 -15.67
C PHE A 291 9.02 -37.04 -14.17
#